data_AF-A0A257V2Q8-F1
#
_entry.id   AF-A0A257V2Q8-F1
#
_cell.length_a   1.000
_cell.length_b   1.000
_cell.length_c   1.000
_cell.angle_alpha   90.00
_cell.angle_beta   90.00
_cell.angle_gamma   90.00
#
_symmetry.space_group_name_H-M   'P 1'
#
loop_
_entity.id
_entity.type
_entity.pdbx_description
1 polymer ?
#
loop_
_entity_poly.entity_id
_entity_poly.type
_entity_poly.pdbx_seq_one_letter_code
_entity_poly.pdbx_strand_id
1 'polypeptide(L)'
;MASEPKPRNRWRALIFRGYDVAVDAVIIGVIPLMLIALGFAFVEAIITTIQLFPQLRPASVDAFELRTLVERILDVVILIELFNTFMDYARTRRIRLSTLLDVTIVFSLREILIKLYAQTFSSRDLVALCILVIVLVIARSITIKVSPALSKEG
;
A
#
# COMPACT_ATOMS: atom_id res chain seq x y z
N MET A 1 38.46 -30.42 36.65
CA MET A 1 37.95 -30.63 35.28
C MET A 1 37.02 -29.47 34.93
N ALA A 2 37.58 -28.42 34.34
CA ALA A 2 36.81 -27.26 33.89
C ALA A 2 36.29 -27.55 32.48
N SER A 3 34.98 -27.59 32.29
CA SER A 3 34.36 -27.67 30.98
C SER A 3 34.41 -26.28 30.33
N GLU A 4 35.22 -26.13 29.29
CA GLU A 4 35.24 -24.93 28.45
C GLU A 4 33.89 -24.69 27.74
N PRO A 5 33.36 -23.45 27.73
CA PRO A 5 32.10 -23.14 27.04
C PRO A 5 32.27 -23.04 25.52
N LYS A 6 31.41 -23.78 24.81
CA LYS A 6 31.37 -24.00 23.36
C LYS A 6 31.07 -22.72 22.52
N PRO A 7 31.79 -22.46 21.40
CA PRO A 7 31.69 -21.22 20.60
C PRO A 7 30.52 -21.21 19.60
N ARG A 8 29.28 -21.46 20.05
CA ARG A 8 28.09 -21.55 19.18
C ARG A 8 27.46 -20.20 18.79
N ASN A 9 28.15 -19.09 19.07
CA ASN A 9 27.52 -17.75 19.09
C ASN A 9 27.98 -16.86 17.91
N ARG A 10 29.10 -17.21 17.27
CA ARG A 10 29.77 -16.38 16.25
C ARG A 10 29.08 -16.41 14.87
N TRP A 11 28.49 -17.54 14.49
CA TRP A 11 27.79 -17.70 13.21
C TRP A 11 26.44 -16.97 13.17
N ARG A 12 25.70 -16.99 14.29
CA ARG A 12 24.43 -16.25 14.41
C ARG A 12 24.66 -14.74 14.31
N ALA A 13 25.71 -14.24 14.95
CA ALA A 13 26.06 -12.82 14.91
C ALA A 13 26.40 -12.31 13.50
N LEU A 14 27.07 -13.13 12.67
CA LEU A 14 27.36 -12.79 11.28
C LEU A 14 26.10 -12.77 10.41
N ILE A 15 25.20 -13.74 10.60
CA ILE A 15 23.94 -13.83 9.83
C ILE A 15 23.03 -12.64 10.15
N PHE A 16 22.85 -12.30 11.44
CA PHE A 16 22.02 -11.16 11.83
C PHE A 16 22.59 -9.84 11.30
N ARG A 17 23.92 -9.66 11.34
CA ARG A 17 24.57 -8.44 10.84
C ARG A 17 24.45 -8.28 9.32
N GLY A 18 24.53 -9.38 8.57
CA GLY A 18 24.30 -9.35 7.12
C GLY A 18 22.85 -9.01 6.77
N TYR A 19 21.89 -9.56 7.52
CA TYR A 19 20.46 -9.28 7.36
C TYR A 19 20.14 -7.80 7.60
N ASP A 20 20.61 -7.23 8.70
CA ASP A 20 20.32 -5.83 9.04
C ASP A 20 20.88 -4.87 8.00
N VAL A 21 22.11 -5.10 7.53
CA VAL A 21 22.75 -4.31 6.46
C VAL A 21 21.98 -4.42 5.14
N ALA A 22 21.54 -5.63 4.77
CA ALA A 22 20.75 -5.82 3.56
C ALA A 22 19.40 -5.09 3.64
N VAL A 23 18.69 -5.19 4.77
CA VAL A 23 17.42 -4.49 4.99
C VAL A 23 17.62 -2.97 4.95
N ASP A 24 18.68 -2.46 5.57
CA ASP A 24 19.00 -1.03 5.51
C ASP A 24 19.32 -0.52 4.12
N ALA A 25 20.10 -1.29 3.35
CA ALA A 25 20.38 -0.96 1.96
C ALA A 25 19.10 -0.94 1.11
N VAL A 26 18.20 -1.91 1.32
CA VAL A 26 16.90 -1.95 0.64
C VAL A 26 16.06 -0.72 0.99
N ILE A 27 15.94 -0.36 2.28
CA ILE A 27 15.15 0.81 2.70
C ILE A 27 15.72 2.10 2.10
N ILE A 28 17.04 2.29 2.17
CA ILE A 28 17.74 3.44 1.60
C ILE A 28 17.52 3.56 0.10
N GLY A 29 17.41 2.44 -0.63
CA GLY A 29 17.10 2.45 -2.06
C GLY A 29 15.62 2.66 -2.38
N VAL A 30 14.72 1.99 -1.66
CA VAL A 30 13.28 1.97 -1.95
C VAL A 30 12.62 3.31 -1.65
N ILE A 31 12.97 3.99 -0.56
CA ILE A 31 12.35 5.28 -0.21
C ILE A 31 12.55 6.35 -1.30
N PRO A 32 13.77 6.66 -1.76
CA PRO A 32 13.96 7.68 -2.80
C PRO A 32 13.35 7.24 -4.13
N LEU A 33 13.40 5.96 -4.47
CA LEU A 33 12.74 5.43 -5.66
C LEU A 33 11.22 5.65 -5.61
N MET A 34 10.59 5.36 -4.46
CA MET A 34 9.16 5.59 -4.24
C MET A 34 8.80 7.08 -4.27
N LEU A 35 9.64 7.96 -3.71
CA LEU A 35 9.44 9.40 -3.79
C LEU A 35 9.47 9.91 -5.23
N ILE A 36 10.43 9.41 -6.03
CA ILE A 36 10.52 9.73 -7.46
C ILE A 36 9.28 9.23 -8.20
N ALA A 37 8.88 7.98 -7.99
CA ALA A 37 7.68 7.41 -8.59
C ALA A 37 6.43 8.21 -8.21
N LEU A 38 6.30 8.60 -6.94
CA LEU A 38 5.18 9.41 -6.45
C LEU A 38 5.15 10.79 -7.10
N GLY A 39 6.32 11.43 -7.23
CA GLY A 39 6.45 12.69 -7.96
C GLY A 39 6.00 12.57 -9.42
N PHE A 40 6.45 11.53 -10.14
CA PHE A 40 6.04 11.29 -11.52
C PHE A 40 4.54 11.04 -11.65
N ALA A 41 3.97 10.15 -10.83
CA ALA A 41 2.54 9.85 -10.87
C ALA A 41 1.70 11.10 -10.55
N PHE A 42 2.14 11.91 -9.59
CA PHE A 42 1.45 13.15 -9.23
C PHE A 42 1.50 14.19 -10.37
N VAL A 43 2.67 14.37 -10.99
CA VAL A 43 2.81 15.26 -12.16
C VAL A 43 1.97 14.76 -13.32
N GLU A 44 1.97 13.46 -13.62
CA GLU A 44 1.15 12.85 -14.67
C GLU A 44 -0.34 13.06 -14.42
N ALA A 45 -0.81 12.87 -13.17
CA ALA A 45 -2.19 13.12 -12.78
C ALA A 45 -2.59 14.59 -12.96
N ILE A 46 -1.71 15.54 -12.58
CA ILE A 46 -1.94 16.98 -12.79
C ILE A 46 -2.01 17.32 -14.27
N ILE A 47 -1.02 16.88 -15.07
CA ILE A 47 -0.98 17.16 -16.51
C ILE A 47 -2.24 16.63 -17.18
N THR A 48 -2.61 15.38 -16.88
CA THR A 48 -3.82 14.75 -17.42
C THR A 48 -5.06 15.58 -17.05
N THR A 49 -5.21 15.96 -15.79
CA THR A 49 -6.32 16.78 -15.31
C THR A 49 -6.41 18.13 -16.02
N ILE A 50 -5.28 18.82 -16.21
CA ILE A 50 -5.23 20.11 -16.91
C ILE A 50 -5.56 19.94 -18.40
N GLN A 51 -5.10 18.87 -19.05
CA GLN A 51 -5.39 18.58 -20.46
C GLN A 51 -6.85 18.23 -20.72
N LEU A 52 -7.51 17.60 -19.75
CA LEU A 52 -8.93 17.27 -19.75
C LEU A 52 -9.81 18.52 -19.59
N PHE A 53 -9.38 19.50 -18.80
CA PHE A 53 -10.19 20.68 -18.46
C PHE A 53 -10.72 21.50 -19.67
N PRO A 54 -9.94 21.78 -20.73
CA PRO A 54 -10.43 22.45 -21.94
C PRO A 54 -11.49 21.65 -22.72
N GLN A 55 -11.47 20.32 -22.58
CA GLN A 55 -12.34 19.39 -23.30
C GLN A 55 -13.71 19.24 -22.60
N LEU A 56 -13.81 19.62 -21.32
CA LEU A 56 -15.05 19.65 -20.53
C LEU A 56 -16.00 20.81 -20.91
N ARG A 57 -15.75 21.53 -22.02
CA ARG A 57 -16.70 22.49 -22.59
C ARG A 57 -18.00 21.78 -22.98
N PRO A 58 -19.16 22.46 -22.95
CA PRO A 58 -20.48 21.84 -22.71
C PRO A 58 -21.05 20.87 -23.77
N ALA A 59 -20.27 20.43 -24.76
CA ALA A 59 -20.80 19.71 -25.92
C ALA A 59 -20.80 18.17 -25.78
N SER A 60 -19.90 17.55 -25.02
CA SER A 60 -19.95 16.09 -24.73
C SER A 60 -18.78 15.68 -23.84
N VAL A 61 -19.01 15.54 -22.53
CA VAL A 61 -18.05 14.85 -21.66
C VAL A 61 -18.15 13.37 -21.97
N ASP A 62 -17.16 12.83 -22.69
CA ASP A 62 -17.11 11.40 -22.99
C ASP A 62 -16.77 10.60 -21.72
N ALA A 63 -17.49 9.49 -21.51
CA ALA A 63 -17.27 8.59 -20.36
C ALA A 63 -15.82 8.07 -20.28
N PHE A 64 -15.12 8.03 -21.42
CA PHE A 64 -13.72 7.65 -21.52
C PHE A 64 -12.78 8.64 -20.82
N GLU A 65 -13.05 9.94 -20.96
CA GLU A 65 -12.23 11.01 -20.39
C GLU A 65 -12.37 11.04 -18.86
N LEU A 66 -13.59 10.89 -18.34
CA LEU A 66 -13.85 10.74 -16.91
C LEU A 66 -13.22 9.47 -16.32
N ARG A 67 -13.31 8.33 -17.03
CA ARG A 67 -12.67 7.08 -16.62
C ARG A 67 -11.16 7.26 -16.47
N THR A 68 -10.52 7.85 -17.46
CA THR A 68 -9.07 8.08 -17.47
C THR A 68 -8.66 8.99 -16.31
N LEU A 69 -9.43 10.06 -16.04
CA LEU A 69 -9.18 10.93 -14.91
C LEU A 69 -9.23 10.18 -13.57
N VAL A 70 -10.28 9.38 -13.36
CA VAL A 70 -10.46 8.58 -12.15
C VAL A 70 -9.31 7.59 -11.99
N GLU A 71 -8.93 6.89 -13.07
CA GLU A 71 -7.81 5.93 -13.06
C GLU A 71 -6.50 6.61 -12.60
N ARG A 72 -6.15 7.77 -13.17
CA ARG A 72 -4.93 8.52 -12.81
C ARG A 72 -4.93 9.01 -11.37
N ILE A 73 -6.05 9.52 -10.88
CA ILE A 73 -6.16 9.98 -9.48
C ILE A 73 -6.00 8.80 -8.52
N LEU A 74 -6.65 7.67 -8.83
CA LEU A 74 -6.59 6.46 -8.02
C LEU A 74 -5.18 5.85 -7.98
N ASP A 75 -4.42 5.93 -9.06
CA ASP A 75 -3.03 5.47 -9.09
C ASP A 75 -2.15 6.27 -8.13
N VAL A 76 -2.33 7.59 -8.06
CA VAL A 76 -1.63 8.44 -7.09
C VAL A 76 -2.01 8.05 -5.66
N VAL A 77 -3.29 7.82 -5.38
CA VAL A 77 -3.76 7.39 -4.05
C VAL A 77 -3.09 6.08 -3.62
N ILE A 78 -3.03 5.06 -4.49
CA ILE A 78 -2.33 3.81 -4.14
C ILE A 78 -0.86 4.06 -3.81
N LEU A 79 -0.21 4.92 -4.59
CA LEU A 79 1.21 5.17 -4.46
C LEU A 79 1.54 5.89 -3.15
N ILE A 80 0.68 6.82 -2.71
CA ILE A 80 0.75 7.46 -1.39
C ILE A 80 0.62 6.39 -0.28
N GLU A 81 -0.29 5.44 -0.43
CA GLU A 81 -0.59 4.45 0.60
C GLU A 81 0.54 3.42 0.75
N LEU A 82 1.10 2.99 -0.39
CA LEU A 82 2.31 2.17 -0.42
C LEU A 82 3.49 2.94 0.17
N PHE A 83 3.68 4.20 -0.21
CA PHE A 83 4.73 5.05 0.34
C PHE A 83 4.62 5.16 1.86
N ASN A 84 3.42 5.41 2.39
CA ASN A 84 3.18 5.47 3.83
C ASN A 84 3.53 4.15 4.54
N THR A 85 3.27 3.01 3.91
CA THR A 85 3.62 1.69 4.45
C THR A 85 5.12 1.45 4.48
N PHE A 86 5.82 1.81 3.41
CA PHE A 86 7.29 1.75 3.39
C PHE A 86 7.91 2.69 4.42
N MET A 87 7.32 3.88 4.61
CA MET A 87 7.78 4.84 5.63
C MET A 87 7.51 4.35 7.06
N ASP A 88 6.35 3.74 7.35
CA ASP A 88 6.07 3.15 8.66
C ASP A 88 7.01 1.97 8.94
N TYR A 89 7.30 1.14 7.93
CA TYR A 89 8.30 0.09 8.02
C TYR A 89 9.71 0.63 8.29
N ALA A 90 10.13 1.67 7.57
CA ALA A 90 11.44 2.30 7.75
C ALA A 90 11.59 2.89 9.16
N ARG A 91 10.52 3.46 9.72
CA ARG A 91 10.53 4.05 11.07
C ARG A 91 10.53 3.00 12.18
N THR A 92 9.71 1.96 12.03
CA THR A 92 9.42 1.02 13.14
C THR A 92 10.09 -0.34 12.98
N ARG A 93 10.77 -0.59 11.85
CA ARG A 93 11.34 -1.90 11.43
C ARG A 93 10.30 -3.03 11.40
N ARG A 94 9.01 -2.71 11.48
CA ARG A 94 7.89 -3.66 11.53
C ARG A 94 6.73 -3.12 10.71
N ILE A 95 6.04 -4.01 10.00
CA ILE A 95 4.79 -3.65 9.33
C ILE A 95 3.66 -4.04 10.28
N ARG A 96 2.86 -3.07 10.72
CA ARG A 96 1.67 -3.37 11.52
C ARG A 96 0.60 -4.00 10.64
N LEU A 97 -0.03 -5.06 11.13
CA LEU A 97 -1.11 -5.74 10.40
C LEU A 97 -2.26 -4.77 10.09
N SER A 98 -2.57 -3.84 11.01
CA SER A 98 -3.54 -2.77 10.76
C SER A 98 -3.15 -1.93 9.54
N THR A 99 -1.90 -1.48 9.44
CA THR A 99 -1.41 -0.69 8.29
C THR A 99 -1.55 -1.46 6.98
N LEU A 100 -1.21 -2.76 6.99
CA LEU A 100 -1.33 -3.61 5.79
C LEU A 100 -2.79 -3.79 5.36
N LEU A 101 -3.70 -4.00 6.32
CA LEU A 101 -5.14 -4.08 6.06
C LEU A 101 -5.68 -2.77 5.49
N ASP A 102 -5.23 -1.62 6.01
CA ASP A 102 -5.65 -0.30 5.56
C ASP A 102 -5.32 -0.08 4.08
N VAL A 103 -4.07 -0.38 3.70
CA VAL A 103 -3.62 -0.31 2.30
C VAL A 103 -4.38 -1.28 1.41
N THR A 104 -4.57 -2.51 1.88
CA THR A 104 -5.26 -3.53 1.07
C THR A 104 -6.72 -3.16 0.84
N ILE A 105 -7.37 -2.51 1.81
CA ILE A 105 -8.72 -1.96 1.65
C ILE A 105 -8.73 -0.87 0.58
N VAL A 106 -7.83 0.12 0.68
CA VAL A 106 -7.75 1.20 -0.33
C VAL A 106 -7.46 0.64 -1.72
N PHE A 107 -6.56 -0.33 -1.84
CA PHE A 107 -6.25 -1.01 -3.09
C PHE A 107 -7.46 -1.76 -3.67
N SER A 108 -8.22 -2.46 -2.82
CA SER A 108 -9.44 -3.16 -3.24
C SER A 108 -10.53 -2.19 -3.67
N LEU A 109 -10.69 -1.06 -2.97
CA LEU A 109 -11.62 0.00 -3.35
C LEU A 109 -11.25 0.62 -4.69
N ARG A 110 -9.95 0.83 -4.96
CA ARG A 110 -9.45 1.30 -6.25
C ARG A 110 -9.84 0.35 -7.37
N GLU A 111 -9.66 -0.96 -7.18
CA GLU A 111 -10.05 -1.94 -8.19
C GLU A 111 -11.56 -1.93 -8.47
N ILE A 112 -12.39 -1.76 -7.42
CA ILE A 112 -13.84 -1.60 -7.58
C ILE A 112 -14.16 -0.35 -8.40
N LEU A 113 -13.56 0.80 -8.05
CA LEU A 113 -13.82 2.07 -8.73
C LEU A 113 -13.40 2.03 -10.21
N ILE A 114 -12.25 1.44 -10.52
CA ILE A 114 -11.79 1.27 -11.90
C ILE A 114 -12.75 0.37 -12.67
N LYS A 115 -13.15 -0.78 -12.13
CA LYS A 115 -14.11 -1.67 -12.81
C LYS A 115 -15.48 -1.02 -13.00
N LEU A 116 -15.91 -0.22 -12.03
CA LEU A 116 -17.18 0.51 -12.10
C LEU A 116 -17.16 1.59 -13.20
N TYR A 117 -16.06 2.35 -13.30
CA TYR A 117 -15.89 3.37 -14.33
C TYR A 117 -15.51 2.81 -15.69
N ALA A 118 -14.90 1.62 -15.76
CA ALA A 118 -14.58 0.94 -17.01
C ALA A 118 -15.80 0.36 -17.73
N GLN A 119 -16.99 0.36 -17.10
CA GLN A 119 -18.21 -0.29 -17.62
C GLN A 119 -18.02 -1.77 -18.02
N THR A 120 -16.94 -2.41 -17.57
CA THR A 120 -16.65 -3.83 -17.79
C THR A 120 -17.38 -4.63 -16.72
N PHE A 121 -18.69 -4.81 -16.90
CA PHE A 121 -19.57 -5.44 -15.92
C PHE A 121 -19.50 -6.97 -15.95
N SER A 122 -18.40 -7.55 -15.48
CA SER A 122 -18.46 -8.91 -14.92
C SER A 122 -19.06 -8.80 -13.53
N SER A 123 -20.38 -8.98 -13.39
CA SER A 123 -21.07 -8.87 -12.10
C SER A 123 -20.47 -9.79 -11.03
N ARG A 124 -19.88 -10.92 -11.46
CA ARG A 124 -19.19 -11.86 -10.58
C ARG A 124 -17.93 -11.26 -9.95
N ASP A 125 -17.13 -10.53 -10.72
CA ASP A 125 -15.91 -9.88 -10.24
C ASP A 125 -16.22 -8.80 -9.20
N LEU A 126 -17.25 -8.00 -9.46
CA LEU A 126 -17.65 -6.92 -8.57
C LEU A 126 -18.13 -7.46 -7.22
N VAL A 127 -18.95 -8.53 -7.24
CA VAL A 127 -19.40 -9.22 -6.02
C VAL A 127 -18.21 -9.81 -5.25
N ALA A 128 -17.25 -10.43 -5.94
CA ALA A 128 -16.04 -10.97 -5.30
C ALA A 128 -15.21 -9.87 -4.61
N LEU A 129 -15.03 -8.72 -5.26
CA LEU A 129 -14.33 -7.57 -4.68
C LEU A 129 -15.09 -6.96 -3.49
N CYS A 130 -16.42 -6.88 -3.56
CA CYS A 130 -17.23 -6.44 -2.41
C CYS A 130 -17.08 -7.37 -1.22
N ILE A 131 -17.14 -8.69 -1.43
CA ILE A 131 -16.91 -9.69 -0.38
C ILE A 131 -15.51 -9.54 0.21
N LEU A 132 -14.49 -9.38 -0.64
CA LEU A 132 -13.11 -9.14 -0.21
C LEU A 132 -13.01 -7.90 0.70
N VAL A 133 -13.57 -6.77 0.29
CA VAL A 133 -13.56 -5.54 1.09
C VAL A 133 -14.27 -5.73 2.43
N ILE A 134 -15.42 -6.41 2.46
CA ILE A 134 -16.14 -6.71 3.70
C ILE A 134 -15.25 -7.52 4.65
N VAL A 135 -14.61 -8.59 4.15
CA VAL A 135 -13.70 -9.42 4.94
C VAL A 135 -12.53 -8.60 5.50
N LEU A 136 -11.94 -7.72 4.69
CA LEU A 136 -10.83 -6.85 5.10
C LEU A 136 -11.26 -5.85 6.18
N VAL A 137 -12.44 -5.24 6.05
CA VAL A 137 -12.99 -4.29 7.04
C VAL A 137 -13.30 -5.00 8.36
N ILE A 138 -13.82 -6.23 8.32
CA ILE A 138 -14.04 -7.06 9.51
C ILE A 138 -12.69 -7.38 10.17
N ALA A 139 -11.70 -7.83 9.39
CA ALA A 139 -10.35 -8.13 9.90
C ALA A 139 -9.69 -6.90 10.53
N ARG A 140 -9.83 -5.71 9.91
CA ARG A 140 -9.35 -4.44 10.46
C ARG A 140 -10.03 -4.11 11.79
N SER A 141 -11.36 -4.24 11.83
CA SER A 141 -12.14 -3.99 13.04
C SER A 141 -11.74 -4.91 14.20
N ILE A 142 -11.47 -6.19 13.93
CA ILE A 142 -10.99 -7.15 14.92
C ILE A 142 -9.58 -6.75 15.41
N THR A 143 -8.68 -6.43 14.48
CA THR A 143 -7.29 -6.04 14.81
C THR A 143 -7.25 -4.83 15.74
N ILE A 144 -8.10 -3.83 15.50
CA ILE A 144 -8.20 -2.62 16.34
C ILE A 144 -8.73 -2.97 17.74
N LYS A 145 -9.69 -3.89 17.87
CA LYS A 145 -10.27 -4.27 19.16
C LYS A 145 -9.35 -5.17 20.00
N VAL A 146 -8.60 -6.06 19.35
CA VAL A 146 -7.71 -7.03 20.03
C VAL A 146 -6.37 -6.41 20.40
N SER A 147 -5.84 -5.47 19.59
CA SER A 147 -4.54 -4.82 19.84
C SER A 147 -4.41 -4.13 21.23
N PRO A 148 -5.44 -3.47 21.80
CA PRO A 148 -5.36 -2.91 23.15
C PRO A 148 -5.65 -3.93 24.27
N ALA A 149 -6.32 -5.06 23.99
CA ALA A 149 -6.65 -6.06 25.00
C ALA A 149 -5.42 -6.83 25.51
N LEU A 150 -4.43 -7.08 24.64
CA LEU A 150 -3.18 -7.77 24.99
C LEU A 150 -2.20 -6.90 25.80
N SER A 151 -2.43 -5.59 25.90
CA SER A 151 -1.54 -4.67 26.64
C SER A 151 -1.95 -4.47 28.10
N LYS A 152 -3.11 -4.98 28.53
CA LYS A 152 -3.61 -4.80 29.91
C LYS A 152 -3.44 -6.02 30.82
N GLU A 153 -2.85 -7.11 30.32
CA GLU A 153 -2.60 -8.33 31.10
C GLU A 153 -1.10 -8.58 31.40
N GLY A 154 -0.27 -7.53 31.35
CA GLY A 154 1.16 -7.56 31.69
C GLY A 154 1.50 -6.72 32.90
#